data_AF-F9EQV0-F1
#
_entry.id   AF-F9EQV0-F1
#
_cell.length_a   1.000
_cell.length_b   1.000
_cell.length_c   1.000
_cell.angle_alpha   90.00
_cell.angle_beta   90.00
_cell.angle_gamma   90.00
#
_symmetry.space_group_name_H-M   'P 1'
#
loop_
_entity.id
_entity.type
_entity.pdbx_description
1 polymer ?
#
loop_
_entity_poly.entity_id
_entity_poly.type
_entity_poly.pdbx_seq_one_letter_code
_entity_poly.pdbx_strand_id
1 'polypeptide(L)' 'GFFETKVGIITDLENNKIKMKEIDKYGNFNKDSEIYFDEVQLLAVRNYKFMEGNHEEKF' A
#
# COMPACT_ATOMS: atom_id res chain seq x y z
N GLY A 1 -14.34 12.29 5.16
CA GLY A 1 -14.62 10.85 5.31
C GLY A 1 -13.38 10.20 5.89
N PHE A 2 -13.54 9.29 6.85
CA PHE A 2 -12.42 8.47 7.32
C PHE A 2 -12.02 7.53 6.17
N PHE A 3 -10.78 7.62 5.70
CA PHE A 3 -10.20 6.54 4.91
C PHE A 3 -9.98 5.37 5.88
N GLU A 4 -10.80 4.34 5.77
CA GLU A 4 -10.58 3.10 6.51
C GLU A 4 -9.29 2.47 5.97
N THR A 5 -8.23 2.51 6.78
CA THR A 5 -6.98 1.82 6.44
C THR A 5 -7.26 0.33 6.38
N LYS A 6 -7.35 -0.20 5.17
CA LYS A 6 -7.48 -1.64 4.95
C LYS A 6 -6.16 -2.32 5.24
N VAL A 7 -6.18 -3.30 6.13
CA VAL A 7 -5.03 -4.16 6.44
C VAL A 7 -5.17 -5.43 5.62
N GLY A 8 -4.07 -5.88 5.00
CA GLY A 8 -4.03 -7.13 4.26
C GLY A 8 -2.70 -7.85 4.42
N ILE A 9 -2.74 -9.18 4.27
CA ILE A 9 -1.53 -10.03 4.26
C ILE A 9 -1.18 -10.31 2.82
N ILE A 10 0.06 -10.01 2.41
CA ILE A 10 0.58 -10.42 1.10
C ILE A 10 0.71 -11.95 1.10
N THR A 11 0.04 -12.59 0.16
CA THR A 11 0.07 -14.06 0.03
C THR A 11 0.99 -14.50 -1.08
N ASP A 12 1.23 -13.66 -2.08
CA ASP A 12 1.94 -14.05 -3.29
C ASP A 12 2.44 -12.84 -4.11
N LEU A 13 3.45 -13.09 -4.94
CA LEU A 13 4.05 -12.16 -5.89
C LEU A 13 4.22 -12.86 -7.24
N GLU A 14 3.29 -12.63 -8.17
CA GLU A 14 3.29 -13.27 -9.49
C GLU A 14 2.91 -12.28 -10.59
N ASN A 15 3.52 -12.41 -11.77
CA ASN A 15 3.17 -11.62 -12.96
C ASN A 15 3.09 -10.09 -12.70
N ASN A 16 4.04 -9.55 -11.93
CA ASN A 16 4.06 -8.13 -11.51
C ASN A 16 2.84 -7.69 -10.69
N LYS A 17 2.16 -8.62 -10.03
CA LYS A 17 1.07 -8.35 -9.11
C LYS A 17 1.38 -8.86 -7.71
N ILE A 18 0.95 -8.10 -6.72
CA ILE A 18 0.90 -8.47 -5.31
C ILE A 18 -0.50 -9.01 -5.04
N LYS A 19 -0.62 -10.29 -4.68
CA LYS A 19 -1.89 -10.84 -4.18
C LYS A 19 -1.94 -10.67 -2.67
N MET A 20 -3.10 -10.31 -2.16
CA MET A 20 -3.31 -10.09 -0.73
C MET A 20 -4.66 -10.61 -0.25
N LYS A 21 -4.70 -10.98 1.02
CA LYS A 21 -5.93 -11.23 1.77
C LYS A 21 -6.24 -10.07 2.70
N GLU A 22 -7.32 -9.35 2.44
CA GLU A 22 -7.84 -8.29 3.29
C GLU A 22 -8.39 -8.88 4.59
N ILE A 23 -8.05 -8.21 5.70
CA ILE A 23 -8.54 -8.51 7.04
C ILE A 23 -9.61 -7.45 7.37
N ASP A 24 -10.78 -7.91 7.80
CA ASP A 24 -11.82 -7.01 8.28
C ASP A 24 -11.52 -6.47 9.69
N LYS A 25 -12.35 -5.53 10.16
CA LYS A 25 -12.23 -4.95 11.51
C LYS A 25 -12.37 -5.96 12.66
N TYR A 26 -12.80 -7.19 12.38
CA TYR A 26 -12.95 -8.28 13.34
C TYR A 26 -11.78 -9.26 13.30
N GLY A 27 -10.79 -9.03 12.44
CA GLY A 27 -9.63 -9.92 12.29
C GLY A 27 -9.87 -11.10 11.34
N ASN A 28 -10.98 -11.14 10.61
CA ASN A 28 -11.28 -12.23 9.70
C ASN A 28 -10.83 -11.93 8.27
N PHE A 29 -10.40 -12.97 7.55
CA PHE A 29 -10.19 -12.88 6.11
C PHE A 29 -11.53 -12.67 5.41
N ASN A 30 -11.63 -11.57 4.67
CA ASN A 30 -12.88 -11.11 4.06
C ASN A 30 -12.81 -11.15 2.53
N LYS A 31 -11.65 -10.80 1.95
CA LYS A 31 -11.53 -10.58 0.51
C LYS A 31 -10.12 -10.84 0.00
N ASP A 32 -10.02 -11.44 -1.19
CA ASP A 32 -8.79 -11.48 -1.97
C ASP A 32 -8.70 -10.23 -2.87
N SER A 33 -7.53 -9.61 -2.90
CA SER A 33 -7.24 -8.42 -3.69
C SER A 33 -5.90 -8.56 -4.42
N GLU A 34 -5.78 -7.86 -5.55
CA GLU A 34 -4.56 -7.81 -6.35
C GLU A 34 -4.19 -6.35 -6.60
N ILE A 35 -2.90 -6.03 -6.49
CA ILE A 35 -2.35 -4.70 -6.79
C ILE A 35 -1.17 -4.88 -7.73
N TYR A 36 -1.03 -4.03 -8.74
CA TYR A 36 0.15 -4.07 -9.60
C TYR A 36 1.38 -3.53 -8.88
N PHE A 37 2.52 -4.18 -9.08
CA PHE A 37 3.76 -3.85 -8.39
C PHE A 37 4.25 -2.43 -8.74
N ASP A 38 4.03 -1.99 -9.98
CA ASP A 38 4.41 -0.65 -10.45
C ASP A 38 3.62 0.47 -9.75
N GLU A 39 2.34 0.25 -9.41
CA GLU A 39 1.53 1.19 -8.64
C GLU A 39 2.12 1.41 -7.24
N VAL A 40 2.55 0.33 -6.58
CA VAL A 40 3.20 0.41 -5.26
C VAL A 40 4.56 1.12 -5.36
N GLN A 41 5.35 0.81 -6.38
CA GLN A 41 6.63 1.50 -6.62
C GLN A 41 6.43 2.99 -6.89
N LEU A 42 5.44 3.35 -7.70
CA LEU A 42 5.12 4.75 -8.02
C LEU A 42 4.70 5.52 -6.76
N LEU A 43 3.88 4.92 -5.91
CA LEU A 43 3.48 5.51 -4.63
C LEU A 43 4.68 5.68 -3.69
N ALA A 44 5.56 4.69 -3.59
CA ALA A 44 6.77 4.77 -2.78
C ALA A 44 7.69 5.92 -3.25
N VAL A 45 7.94 6.03 -4.55
CA VAL A 45 8.76 7.11 -5.13
C VAL A 45 8.12 8.48 -4.90
N ARG A 46 6.80 8.60 -5.08
CA ARG A 46 6.08 9.86 -4.82
C ARG A 46 6.17 10.29 -3.37
N ASN A 47 5.96 9.37 -2.43
CA ASN A 47 6.02 9.66 -1.00
C ASN A 47 7.44 10.01 -0.55
N TYR A 48 8.46 9.32 -1.08
CA TYR A 48 9.87 9.62 -0.79
C TYR A 48 10.24 11.05 -1.22
N LYS A 49 9.90 11.45 -2.46
CA LYS A 49 10.15 12.82 -2.95
C LYS A 49 9.40 13.88 -2.16
N PHE A 50 8.16 13.58 -1.74
CA PHE A 50 7.39 14.49 -0.90
C PHE A 50 8.02 14.68 0.49
N MET A 51 8.59 13.62 1.05
CA MET A 51 9.35 13.72 2.30
C MET A 51 10.62 14.55 2.11
N GLU A 52 11.41 14.31 1.06
CA GLU A 52 12.61 15.11 0.75
C GLU A 52 12.31 16.60 0.60
N GLY A 53 11.27 16.96 -0.18
CA GLY A 53 10.88 18.37 -0.34
C GLY A 53 10.46 19.07 0.96
N ASN A 54 9.84 18.35 1.91
CA ASN A 54 9.54 18.87 3.24
C ASN A 54 10.77 18.96 4.15
N HIS A 55 11.85 18.21 3.87
CA HIS A 55 13.10 18.29 4.62
C HIS A 55 13.94 19.51 4.21
N GLU A 56 13.80 20.02 2.98
CA GLU A 56 14.51 21.21 2.49
C GLU A 56 13.97 22.53 3.06
N GLU A 57 12.73 22.60 3.55
CA GLU A 57 12.16 23.81 4.18
C GLU A 57 12.66 24.07 5.63
N LYS A 58 13.52 23.22 6.19
CA LYS A 58 13.96 23.31 7.59
C LYS A 58 15.37 23.89 7.83
N PHE A 59 15.99 24.53 6.84
CA PHE A 59 17.28 25.20 7.01
C PHE A 59 17.29 26.61 6.46
#